data_AF-A0A1H0TWE9-F1
#
_entry.id   AF-A0A1H0TWE9-F1
#
_cell.length_a   1.000
_cell.length_b   1.000
_cell.length_c   1.000
_cell.angle_alpha   90.00
_cell.angle_beta   90.00
_cell.angle_gamma   90.00
#
_symmetry.space_group_name_H-M   'P 1'
#
loop_
_entity.id
_entity.type
_entity.pdbx_description
1 polymer ?
#
loop_
_entity_poly.entity_id
_entity_poly.type
_entity_poly.pdbx_seq_one_letter_code
_entity_poly.pdbx_strand_id
1 'polypeptide(L)'
;MTKLKEVLLGEIEEFREVGHRFINKEINMMQFKHDSGGMGVYAQRGGEKFMIRFRIPSGMTDIREMRLIRDITEKYNLGGMHFTTRQAIQLHELDIDPICDIMKEALELDIYTRGSGGNFPRNVAISPLSGVDRDEAFDITPYALAVGNYFMEEIYTYKLPRKLKVSFSSSEEDGAHCSVQDLGFLAVNKDGKEYFKVYLGGGLGRNPKLAVMLDELIETNDILYYVDGMISMFKAEGDYENKNKARVRYILERMGKEEFLKCYKKHVSEVKANGGFDLKLEAKVYNKEGIIINTKHPRLYRQKQEGLYSVYLHPIGGQLTLPQLDLILDELENCEDAEIRLSMTEGVWFRNLNGKEAEGLLKLTHGMGGETNLEQSIACIGTPTCQIGLCNSQGVLNSIIEYFKDKNFNEDILPKVYISGCGNSCGVHQIGGVGFTGKKKRVNDKVEECFELHIGGECKAYDARLGKVYGDLINTEIPKFLYELALLIKEENITFTEFIINRETKFEAIVKKYLV
;
A
#
# COMPACT_ATOMS: atom_id res chain seq x y z
N MET A 1 25.79 -2.66 -6.50
CA MET A 1 25.11 -3.36 -5.40
C MET A 1 26.04 -4.02 -4.37
N THR A 2 27.22 -4.56 -4.72
CA THR A 2 28.13 -5.21 -3.75
C THR A 2 28.49 -4.32 -2.55
N LYS A 3 28.92 -3.08 -2.79
CA LYS A 3 29.21 -2.09 -1.73
C LYS A 3 28.00 -1.83 -0.82
N LEU A 4 26.79 -1.80 -1.39
CA LEU A 4 25.57 -1.61 -0.59
C LEU A 4 25.36 -2.80 0.34
N LYS A 5 25.47 -4.04 -0.15
CA LYS A 5 25.33 -5.25 0.68
C LYS A 5 26.35 -5.25 1.82
N GLU A 6 27.62 -4.93 1.54
CA GLU A 6 28.67 -4.83 2.58
C GLU A 6 28.31 -3.83 3.68
N VAL A 7 27.84 -2.63 3.31
CA VAL A 7 27.40 -1.62 4.29
C VAL A 7 26.22 -2.13 5.12
N LEU A 8 25.20 -2.70 4.48
CA LEU A 8 24.01 -3.17 5.19
C LEU A 8 24.30 -4.37 6.11
N LEU A 9 25.19 -5.27 5.71
CA LEU A 9 25.64 -6.38 6.57
C LEU A 9 26.30 -5.87 7.85
N GLY A 10 27.10 -4.80 7.76
CA GLY A 10 27.66 -4.13 8.94
C GLY A 10 26.59 -3.51 9.83
N GLU A 11 25.63 -2.77 9.23
CA GLU A 11 24.52 -2.14 9.97
C GLU A 11 23.65 -3.17 10.72
N ILE A 12 23.49 -4.40 10.19
CA ILE A 12 22.68 -5.46 10.81
C ILE A 12 23.25 -5.89 12.17
N GLU A 13 24.57 -6.04 12.28
CA GLU A 13 25.19 -6.46 13.55
C GLU A 13 25.10 -5.37 14.62
N GLU A 14 25.35 -4.12 14.24
CA GLU A 14 25.12 -2.97 15.13
C GLU A 14 23.65 -2.91 15.57
N PHE A 15 22.72 -3.19 14.65
CA PHE A 15 21.29 -3.20 14.97
C PHE A 15 20.91 -4.34 15.92
N ARG A 16 21.56 -5.51 15.83
CA ARG A 16 21.36 -6.62 16.78
C ARG A 16 21.66 -6.17 18.21
N GLU A 17 22.78 -5.48 18.42
CA GLU A 17 23.14 -4.91 19.73
C GLU A 17 22.09 -3.90 20.22
N VAL A 18 21.61 -3.01 19.34
CA VAL A 18 20.53 -2.05 19.66
C VAL A 18 19.27 -2.78 20.12
N GLY A 19 18.88 -3.87 19.46
CA GLY A 19 17.71 -4.62 19.85
C GLY A 19 17.89 -5.40 21.16
N HIS A 20 19.09 -5.92 21.45
CA HIS A 20 19.40 -6.52 22.77
C HIS A 20 19.28 -5.47 23.89
N ARG A 21 19.82 -4.27 23.69
CA ARG A 21 19.69 -3.15 24.62
C ARG A 21 18.22 -2.76 24.85
N PHE A 22 17.39 -2.83 23.81
CA PHE A 22 15.96 -2.58 23.94
C PHE A 22 15.23 -3.66 24.77
N ILE A 23 15.50 -4.94 24.50
CA ILE A 23 14.94 -6.07 25.27
C ILE A 23 15.38 -6.02 26.74
N ASN A 24 16.63 -5.65 26.99
CA ASN A 24 17.20 -5.45 28.34
C ASN A 24 16.72 -4.15 29.02
N LYS A 25 15.84 -3.37 28.37
CA LYS A 25 15.27 -2.11 28.86
C LYS A 25 16.30 -0.99 29.11
N GLU A 26 17.47 -1.07 28.47
CA GLU A 26 18.51 -0.04 28.51
C GLU A 26 18.15 1.17 27.64
N ILE A 27 17.35 0.96 26.58
CA ILE A 27 16.75 2.02 25.76
C ILE A 27 15.24 1.90 25.74
N ASN A 28 14.55 3.03 25.65
CA ASN A 28 13.10 3.07 25.60
C ASN A 28 12.56 2.85 24.17
N MET A 29 11.25 2.63 24.08
CA MET A 29 10.54 2.41 22.81
C MET A 29 10.75 3.52 21.77
N MET A 30 10.86 4.78 22.18
CA MET A 30 11.06 5.89 21.24
C MET A 30 12.48 5.90 20.67
N GLN A 31 13.48 5.58 21.50
CA GLN A 31 14.87 5.41 21.08
C GLN A 31 14.98 4.21 20.13
N PHE A 32 14.48 3.04 20.52
CA PHE A 32 14.49 1.87 19.65
C PHE A 32 13.81 2.15 18.30
N LYS A 33 12.63 2.78 18.30
CA LYS A 33 11.93 3.14 17.05
C LYS A 33 12.72 4.10 16.16
N HIS A 34 13.57 4.95 16.73
CA HIS A 34 14.43 5.85 15.95
C HIS A 34 15.44 5.04 15.15
N ASP A 35 16.11 4.10 15.79
CA ASP A 35 17.18 3.29 15.22
C ASP A 35 16.62 2.15 14.33
N SER A 36 15.62 1.43 14.84
CA SER A 36 14.99 0.27 14.17
C SER A 36 14.17 0.66 12.95
N GLY A 37 13.61 1.87 12.95
CA GLY A 37 12.70 2.31 11.90
C GLY A 37 13.37 2.28 10.52
N GLY A 38 14.62 2.72 10.41
CA GLY A 38 15.38 2.67 9.16
C GLY A 38 15.63 1.25 8.66
N MET A 39 15.80 0.31 9.58
CA MET A 39 16.04 -1.12 9.32
C MET A 39 14.78 -1.88 8.87
N GLY A 40 13.63 -1.21 8.83
CA GLY A 40 12.37 -1.86 8.48
C GLY A 40 11.81 -2.74 9.60
N VAL A 41 12.28 -2.53 10.83
CA VAL A 41 11.93 -3.33 12.00
C VAL A 41 11.17 -2.47 13.01
N TYR A 42 10.08 -3.01 13.55
CA TYR A 42 9.29 -2.33 14.58
C TYR A 42 8.91 -3.31 15.69
N ALA A 43 9.09 -2.88 16.93
CA ALA A 43 8.52 -3.58 18.07
C ALA A 43 6.98 -3.60 17.99
N GLN A 44 6.41 -4.76 18.24
CA GLN A 44 4.97 -4.95 18.37
C GLN A 44 4.51 -4.50 19.76
N ARG A 45 3.19 -4.51 19.98
CA ARG A 45 2.61 -4.19 21.28
C ARG A 45 3.19 -5.06 22.38
N GLY A 46 3.63 -4.41 23.46
CA GLY A 46 4.33 -5.05 24.57
C GLY A 46 5.85 -4.95 24.49
N GLY A 47 6.41 -4.82 23.28
CA GLY A 47 7.85 -4.60 23.09
C GLY A 47 8.72 -5.86 23.16
N GLU A 48 8.11 -7.05 23.25
CA GLU A 48 8.84 -8.33 23.35
C GLU A 48 9.05 -8.99 21.98
N LYS A 49 8.10 -8.77 21.05
CA LYS A 49 8.12 -9.31 19.70
C LYS A 49 8.21 -8.20 18.67
N PHE A 50 8.64 -8.54 17.47
CA PHE A 50 8.98 -7.60 16.42
C PHE A 50 8.35 -7.98 15.08
N MET A 51 8.17 -6.95 14.25
CA MET A 51 7.77 -7.06 12.86
C MET A 51 8.93 -6.64 11.97
N ILE A 52 9.20 -7.41 10.93
CA ILE A 52 10.12 -7.09 9.84
C ILE A 52 9.32 -6.84 8.57
N ARG A 53 9.70 -5.80 7.82
CA ARG A 53 9.08 -5.47 6.53
C ARG A 53 10.11 -5.55 5.41
N PHE A 54 9.86 -6.48 4.48
CA PHE A 54 10.61 -6.59 3.24
C PHE A 54 10.20 -5.48 2.27
N ARG A 55 11.21 -4.84 1.66
CA ARG A 55 11.04 -3.90 0.57
C ARG A 55 11.02 -4.69 -0.73
N ILE A 56 9.82 -4.97 -1.22
CA ILE A 56 9.61 -5.63 -2.51
C ILE A 56 9.62 -4.56 -3.61
N PRO A 57 10.64 -4.49 -4.49
CA PRO A 57 10.79 -3.39 -5.45
C PRO A 57 9.52 -3.19 -6.30
N SER A 58 8.82 -2.08 -6.05
CA SER A 58 7.54 -1.77 -6.71
C SER A 58 6.51 -2.90 -6.69
N GLY A 59 6.51 -3.71 -5.62
CA GLY A 59 5.60 -4.84 -5.48
C GLY A 59 5.87 -6.01 -6.42
N MET A 60 6.97 -5.97 -7.15
CA MET A 60 7.37 -7.00 -8.10
C MET A 60 8.18 -8.05 -7.36
N THR A 61 7.74 -9.30 -7.44
CA THR A 61 8.47 -10.43 -6.89
C THR A 61 8.32 -11.65 -7.81
N ASP A 62 9.12 -12.68 -7.58
CA ASP A 62 9.09 -13.93 -8.31
C ASP A 62 8.91 -15.14 -7.37
N ILE A 63 8.80 -16.33 -7.95
CA ILE A 63 8.62 -17.58 -7.20
C ILE A 63 9.80 -17.83 -6.25
N ARG A 64 11.04 -17.49 -6.64
CA ARG A 64 12.25 -17.75 -5.84
C ARG A 64 12.26 -16.87 -4.59
N GLU A 65 11.99 -15.58 -4.75
CA GLU A 65 11.89 -14.64 -3.63
C GLU A 65 10.74 -15.00 -2.67
N MET A 66 9.57 -15.38 -3.22
CA MET A 66 8.43 -15.83 -2.41
C MET A 66 8.69 -17.17 -1.70
N ARG A 67 9.45 -18.09 -2.31
CA ARG A 67 9.91 -19.33 -1.66
C ARG A 67 10.85 -19.02 -0.50
N LEU A 68 11.77 -18.07 -0.64
CA LEU A 68 12.61 -17.67 0.50
C LEU A 68 11.75 -17.13 1.66
N ILE A 69 10.78 -16.26 1.38
CA ILE A 69 9.88 -15.73 2.42
C ILE A 69 9.05 -16.87 3.04
N ARG A 70 8.61 -17.84 2.22
CA ARG A 70 7.93 -19.05 2.68
C ARG A 70 8.80 -19.85 3.65
N ASP A 71 10.03 -20.15 3.27
CA ASP A 71 10.97 -20.95 4.05
C ASP A 71 11.30 -20.27 5.38
N ILE A 72 11.47 -18.94 5.37
CA ILE A 72 11.61 -18.13 6.59
C ILE A 72 10.35 -18.24 7.46
N THR A 73 9.16 -18.12 6.86
CA THR A 73 7.88 -18.20 7.59
C THR A 73 7.72 -19.56 8.27
N GLU A 74 8.07 -20.64 7.57
CA GLU A 74 8.06 -22.02 8.09
C GLU A 74 9.11 -22.23 9.19
N LYS A 75 10.37 -21.82 8.94
CA LYS A 75 11.52 -21.97 9.85
C LYS A 75 11.27 -21.37 11.24
N TYR A 76 10.56 -20.25 11.31
CA TYR A 76 10.23 -19.57 12.56
C TYR A 76 8.80 -19.84 13.04
N ASN A 77 8.10 -20.82 12.45
CA ASN A 77 6.74 -21.24 12.81
C ASN A 77 5.74 -20.07 12.87
N LEU A 78 5.79 -19.22 11.85
CA LEU A 78 4.89 -18.07 11.71
C LEU A 78 3.60 -18.53 11.03
N GLY A 79 2.46 -17.97 11.44
CA GLY A 79 1.15 -18.35 10.88
C GLY A 79 0.94 -17.95 9.40
N GLY A 80 1.77 -17.05 8.87
CA GLY A 80 1.67 -16.54 7.51
C GLY A 80 2.35 -15.19 7.36
N MET A 81 1.92 -14.43 6.35
CA MET A 81 2.46 -13.13 6.02
C MET A 81 1.37 -12.10 5.73
N HIS A 82 1.74 -10.84 5.89
CA HIS A 82 0.83 -9.72 5.68
C HIS A 82 1.26 -8.88 4.47
N PHE A 83 0.41 -8.85 3.44
CA PHE A 83 0.53 -7.93 2.31
C PHE A 83 0.03 -6.55 2.69
N THR A 84 0.81 -5.52 2.35
CA THR A 84 0.52 -4.16 2.81
C THR A 84 -0.01 -3.26 1.69
N THR A 85 -0.69 -2.18 2.07
CA THR A 85 -1.10 -1.05 1.19
C THR A 85 0.06 -0.24 0.60
N ARG A 86 1.28 -0.79 0.60
CA ARG A 86 2.44 -0.23 -0.08
C ARG A 86 3.30 -1.30 -0.75
N GLN A 87 2.65 -2.38 -1.19
CA GLN A 87 3.24 -3.40 -2.05
C GLN A 87 4.50 -4.00 -1.42
N ALA A 88 4.37 -4.39 -0.15
CA ALA A 88 5.44 -4.95 0.66
C ALA A 88 4.87 -6.07 1.52
N ILE A 89 5.75 -6.95 1.99
CA ILE A 89 5.43 -8.11 2.82
C ILE A 89 5.94 -7.88 4.24
N GLN A 90 5.14 -8.25 5.23
CA GLN A 90 5.53 -8.21 6.64
C GLN A 90 5.43 -9.58 7.27
N LEU A 91 6.43 -9.91 8.09
CA LEU A 91 6.39 -11.01 9.04
C LEU A 91 6.36 -10.46 10.46
N HIS A 92 5.61 -11.12 11.32
CA HIS A 92 5.25 -10.70 12.67
C HIS A 92 5.65 -11.79 13.68
N GLU A 93 5.61 -11.49 14.98
CA GLU A 93 5.88 -12.45 16.08
C GLU A 93 7.32 -12.97 16.13
N LEU A 94 8.28 -12.21 15.58
CA LEU A 94 9.70 -12.58 15.58
C LEU A 94 10.44 -12.02 16.79
N ASP A 95 11.48 -12.73 17.22
CA ASP A 95 12.49 -12.21 18.16
C ASP A 95 13.57 -11.43 17.41
N ILE A 96 14.36 -10.61 18.11
CA ILE A 96 15.36 -9.73 17.48
C ILE A 96 16.46 -10.49 16.74
N ASP A 97 16.95 -11.60 17.31
CA ASP A 97 18.03 -12.38 16.70
C ASP A 97 17.58 -13.03 15.39
N PRO A 98 16.43 -13.73 15.36
CA PRO A 98 15.78 -14.15 14.11
C PRO A 98 15.62 -13.02 13.09
N ILE A 99 15.19 -11.83 13.51
CA ILE A 99 15.08 -10.69 12.59
C ILE A 99 16.41 -10.38 11.92
N CYS A 100 17.50 -10.31 12.69
CA CYS A 100 18.80 -9.97 12.16
C CYS A 100 19.33 -11.08 11.23
N ASP A 101 19.07 -12.35 11.56
CA ASP A 101 19.43 -13.50 10.71
C ASP A 101 18.63 -13.49 9.40
N ILE A 102 17.32 -13.23 9.48
CA ILE A 102 16.45 -13.06 8.30
C ILE A 102 16.94 -11.92 7.42
N MET A 103 17.37 -10.80 7.99
CA MET A 103 17.89 -9.67 7.21
C MET A 103 19.14 -10.09 6.41
N LYS A 104 20.03 -10.90 6.98
CA LYS A 104 21.21 -11.42 6.26
C LYS A 104 20.81 -12.39 5.16
N GLU A 105 19.93 -13.35 5.47
CA GLU A 105 19.43 -14.38 4.53
C GLU A 105 18.72 -13.72 3.34
N ALA A 106 17.87 -12.73 3.59
CA ALA A 106 17.17 -11.95 2.56
C ALA A 106 18.12 -11.17 1.64
N LEU A 107 19.22 -10.62 2.16
CA LEU A 107 20.21 -9.88 1.37
C LEU A 107 20.95 -10.76 0.35
N GLU A 108 21.04 -12.08 0.58
CA GLU A 108 21.64 -13.02 -0.38
C GLU A 108 20.87 -13.02 -1.71
N LEU A 109 19.54 -12.89 -1.66
CA LEU A 109 18.65 -12.76 -2.82
C LEU A 109 18.28 -11.32 -3.19
N ASP A 110 19.04 -10.32 -2.73
CA ASP A 110 18.74 -8.90 -3.01
C ASP A 110 17.36 -8.44 -2.48
N ILE A 111 16.84 -9.09 -1.43
CA ILE A 111 15.65 -8.65 -0.71
C ILE A 111 16.10 -7.75 0.45
N TYR A 112 15.76 -6.47 0.36
CA TYR A 112 16.18 -5.46 1.33
C TYR A 112 15.09 -5.16 2.36
N THR A 113 15.46 -4.77 3.58
CA THR A 113 14.53 -4.21 4.58
C THR A 113 14.79 -2.73 4.87
N ARG A 114 16.02 -2.27 4.59
CA ARG A 114 16.44 -0.87 4.73
C ARG A 114 15.49 0.07 3.97
N GLY A 115 15.08 1.14 4.65
CA GLY A 115 14.18 2.15 4.07
C GLY A 115 12.72 1.72 3.92
N SER A 116 12.33 0.50 4.32
CA SER A 116 10.92 0.10 4.38
C SER A 116 10.14 0.83 5.50
N GLY A 117 10.89 1.35 6.48
CA GLY A 117 10.44 2.18 7.60
C GLY A 117 11.13 3.56 7.68
N GLY A 118 11.20 4.11 8.90
CA GLY A 118 12.02 5.30 9.21
C GLY A 118 11.69 6.58 8.43
N ASN A 119 12.70 7.46 8.36
CA ASN A 119 12.74 8.72 7.62
C ASN A 119 13.51 8.54 6.30
N PHE A 120 13.05 7.59 5.47
CA PHE A 120 13.66 7.24 4.20
C PHE A 120 12.63 7.31 3.06
N PRO A 121 13.08 7.37 1.81
CA PRO A 121 12.24 7.04 0.66
C PRO A 121 11.70 5.62 0.80
N ARG A 122 10.37 5.49 0.86
CA ARG A 122 9.69 4.20 0.97
C ARG A 122 9.73 3.45 -0.37
N ASN A 123 9.20 2.23 -0.36
CA ASN A 123 8.97 1.49 -1.59
C ASN A 123 8.23 2.37 -2.62
N VAL A 124 8.65 2.34 -3.88
CA VAL A 124 8.03 3.11 -4.97
C VAL A 124 6.78 2.36 -5.40
N ALA A 125 5.61 2.93 -5.15
CA ALA A 125 4.36 2.25 -5.49
C ALA A 125 4.07 2.28 -7.00
N ILE A 126 3.38 1.28 -7.54
CA ILE A 126 3.04 1.18 -8.96
C ILE A 126 1.62 0.62 -9.16
N SER A 127 0.93 0.99 -10.24
CA SER A 127 -0.20 0.22 -10.76
C SER A 127 0.23 -1.24 -11.02
N PRO A 128 -0.33 -2.25 -10.34
CA PRO A 128 0.20 -3.61 -10.36
C PRO A 128 0.06 -4.32 -11.71
N LEU A 129 -0.85 -3.85 -12.58
CA LEU A 129 -1.05 -4.38 -13.93
C LEU A 129 -0.22 -3.66 -15.00
N SER A 130 0.68 -2.74 -14.64
CA SER A 130 1.41 -2.00 -15.66
C SER A 130 2.25 -2.91 -16.57
N GLY A 131 2.21 -2.66 -17.87
CA GLY A 131 2.80 -3.49 -18.93
C GLY A 131 1.86 -4.54 -19.50
N VAL A 132 0.73 -4.84 -18.84
CA VAL A 132 -0.27 -5.82 -19.30
C VAL A 132 -1.71 -5.32 -19.27
N ASP A 133 -1.96 -4.20 -18.59
CA ASP A 133 -3.27 -3.54 -18.55
C ASP A 133 -3.70 -3.12 -19.96
N ARG A 134 -5.00 -3.23 -20.25
CA ARG A 134 -5.57 -2.83 -21.54
C ARG A 134 -5.88 -1.34 -21.61
N ASP A 135 -6.03 -0.71 -20.44
CA ASP A 135 -6.44 0.68 -20.31
C ASP A 135 -5.26 1.58 -19.86
N GLU A 136 -4.03 1.07 -19.83
CA GLU A 136 -2.85 1.89 -19.51
C GLU A 136 -2.42 2.79 -20.67
N ALA A 137 -1.84 3.94 -20.32
CA ALA A 137 -1.21 4.83 -21.28
C ALA A 137 0.09 4.25 -21.85
N PHE A 138 0.93 3.66 -21.00
CA PHE A 138 2.15 2.92 -21.33
C PHE A 138 2.70 2.16 -20.11
N ASP A 139 3.68 1.29 -20.32
CA ASP A 139 4.32 0.51 -19.24
C ASP A 139 5.23 1.40 -18.38
N ILE A 140 4.82 1.63 -17.14
CA ILE A 140 5.56 2.47 -16.17
C ILE A 140 6.57 1.67 -15.33
N THR A 141 6.63 0.35 -15.51
CA THR A 141 7.47 -0.56 -14.72
C THR A 141 8.96 -0.17 -14.74
N PRO A 142 9.58 0.09 -15.90
CA PRO A 142 11.01 0.42 -15.94
C PRO A 142 11.34 1.67 -15.13
N TYR A 143 10.46 2.67 -15.17
CA TYR A 143 10.63 3.95 -14.49
C TYR A 143 10.52 3.82 -12.97
N ALA A 144 9.53 3.07 -12.48
CA ALA A 144 9.35 2.83 -11.05
C ALA A 144 10.54 2.07 -10.46
N LEU A 145 11.07 1.07 -11.18
CA LEU A 145 12.27 0.33 -10.81
C LEU A 145 13.53 1.22 -10.82
N ALA A 146 13.69 2.07 -11.83
CA ALA A 146 14.83 3.00 -11.90
C ALA A 146 14.84 3.96 -10.69
N VAL A 147 13.69 4.51 -10.32
CA VAL A 147 13.57 5.33 -9.10
C VAL A 147 13.83 4.51 -7.83
N GLY A 148 13.32 3.27 -7.78
CA GLY A 148 13.56 2.35 -6.69
C GLY A 148 15.06 2.06 -6.47
N ASN A 149 15.79 1.82 -7.56
CA ASN A 149 17.22 1.57 -7.57
C ASN A 149 18.01 2.81 -7.16
N TYR A 150 17.66 3.98 -7.70
CA TYR A 150 18.25 5.26 -7.30
C TYR A 150 18.13 5.51 -5.79
N PHE A 151 16.97 5.21 -5.20
CA PHE A 151 16.82 5.29 -3.74
C PHE A 151 17.69 4.28 -2.99
N MET A 152 17.91 3.09 -3.53
CA MET A 152 18.72 2.06 -2.87
C MET A 152 20.21 2.38 -2.93
N GLU A 153 20.70 2.98 -4.01
CA GLU A 153 22.11 3.39 -4.16
C GLU A 153 22.55 4.40 -3.08
N GLU A 154 21.63 5.28 -2.67
CA GLU A 154 21.84 6.32 -1.67
C GLU A 154 21.18 6.03 -0.32
N ILE A 155 20.68 4.80 -0.10
CA ILE A 155 19.79 4.55 1.05
C ILE A 155 20.46 4.79 2.40
N TYR A 156 21.78 4.65 2.48
CA TYR A 156 22.59 4.86 3.68
C TYR A 156 23.04 6.31 3.86
N THR A 157 22.74 7.22 2.92
CA THR A 157 23.14 8.64 2.98
C THR A 157 21.99 9.60 3.33
N TYR A 158 20.73 9.14 3.21
CA TYR A 158 19.57 10.00 3.45
C TYR A 158 19.46 10.53 4.88
N LYS A 159 19.30 11.85 4.98
CA LYS A 159 18.86 12.56 6.20
C LYS A 159 17.60 13.35 5.86
N LEU A 160 16.45 12.69 5.83
CA LEU A 160 15.17 13.34 5.53
C LEU A 160 14.42 13.74 6.80
N PRO A 161 13.62 14.82 6.76
CA PRO A 161 12.77 15.23 7.90
C PRO A 161 11.77 14.13 8.29
N ARG A 162 11.21 13.44 7.30
CA ARG A 162 10.27 12.32 7.48
C ARG A 162 10.31 11.36 6.28
N LYS A 163 9.46 10.33 6.29
CA LYS A 163 9.28 9.40 5.15
C LYS A 163 8.87 10.16 3.88
N LEU A 164 9.45 9.76 2.75
CA LEU A 164 9.08 10.21 1.40
C LEU A 164 8.41 9.05 0.67
N LYS A 165 7.24 9.30 0.08
CA LYS A 165 6.47 8.33 -0.68
C LYS A 165 6.36 8.75 -2.14
N VAL A 166 6.93 7.94 -3.03
CA VAL A 166 6.79 8.07 -4.49
C VAL A 166 5.85 6.99 -5.03
N SER A 167 5.11 7.29 -6.09
CA SER A 167 4.22 6.37 -6.79
C SER A 167 4.12 6.63 -8.30
N PHE A 168 3.77 5.59 -9.06
CA PHE A 168 3.51 5.64 -10.49
C PHE A 168 2.18 4.97 -10.82
N SER A 169 1.28 5.66 -11.53
CA SER A 169 0.00 5.11 -11.98
C SER A 169 -0.03 5.04 -13.50
N SER A 170 -0.42 3.90 -14.06
CA SER A 170 -0.41 3.63 -15.51
C SER A 170 -1.65 4.16 -16.25
N SER A 171 -2.70 4.50 -15.51
CA SER A 171 -3.99 4.99 -16.03
C SER A 171 -4.67 5.91 -15.02
N GLU A 172 -5.76 6.57 -15.44
CA GLU A 172 -6.52 7.52 -14.60
C GLU A 172 -7.22 6.88 -13.40
N GLU A 173 -7.31 5.55 -13.35
CA GLU A 173 -7.80 4.82 -12.17
C GLU A 173 -6.87 5.00 -10.95
N ASP A 174 -5.66 5.52 -11.15
CA ASP A 174 -4.71 5.90 -10.10
C ASP A 174 -4.42 4.76 -9.09
N GLY A 175 -4.17 3.55 -9.61
CA GLY A 175 -3.93 2.34 -8.80
C GLY A 175 -2.72 2.40 -7.84
N ALA A 176 -1.86 3.42 -7.93
CA ALA A 176 -0.77 3.68 -6.99
C ALA A 176 -1.00 4.88 -6.05
N HIS A 177 -2.17 5.51 -6.14
CA HIS A 177 -2.63 6.64 -5.34
C HIS A 177 -1.76 7.91 -5.48
N CYS A 178 -1.29 8.22 -6.69
CA CYS A 178 -0.47 9.40 -7.02
C CYS A 178 -1.09 10.71 -6.51
N SER A 179 -2.41 10.82 -6.57
CA SER A 179 -3.17 11.98 -6.09
C SER A 179 -3.06 12.25 -4.57
N VAL A 180 -2.49 11.33 -3.78
CA VAL A 180 -2.33 11.47 -2.32
C VAL A 180 -0.96 11.03 -1.79
N GLN A 181 0.06 10.88 -2.64
CA GLN A 181 1.45 10.66 -2.21
C GLN A 181 2.27 11.97 -2.14
N ASP A 182 3.48 11.89 -1.57
CA ASP A 182 4.37 13.06 -1.51
C ASP A 182 4.80 13.49 -2.94
N LEU A 183 5.04 12.51 -3.83
CA LEU A 183 5.31 12.68 -5.26
C LEU A 183 4.67 11.54 -6.05
N GLY A 184 3.85 11.86 -7.05
CA GLY A 184 3.16 10.88 -7.90
C GLY A 184 3.35 11.17 -9.38
N PHE A 185 3.49 10.12 -10.18
CA PHE A 185 3.64 10.20 -11.64
C PHE A 185 2.53 9.40 -12.31
N LEU A 186 1.61 10.10 -12.98
CA LEU A 186 0.56 9.48 -13.78
C LEU A 186 1.01 9.42 -15.24
N ALA A 187 1.01 8.22 -15.81
CA ALA A 187 1.27 8.00 -17.23
C ALA A 187 0.21 8.69 -18.09
N VAL A 188 0.65 9.45 -19.08
CA VAL A 188 -0.20 10.11 -20.06
C VAL A 188 0.36 9.86 -21.45
N ASN A 189 -0.46 9.34 -22.36
CA ASN A 189 -0.13 9.27 -23.77
C ASN A 189 -0.87 10.43 -24.48
N LYS A 190 -0.11 11.34 -25.09
CA LYS A 190 -0.67 12.46 -25.84
C LYS A 190 -0.12 12.40 -27.26
N ASP A 191 -1.02 12.17 -28.22
CA ASP A 191 -0.72 12.13 -29.65
C ASP A 191 0.40 11.13 -30.00
N GLY A 192 0.42 9.97 -29.32
CA GLY A 192 1.41 8.90 -29.52
C GLY A 192 2.73 9.12 -28.79
N LYS A 193 2.87 10.20 -28.02
CA LYS A 193 4.05 10.47 -27.19
C LYS A 193 3.74 10.28 -25.70
N GLU A 194 4.64 9.58 -25.03
CA GLU A 194 4.57 9.25 -23.61
C GLU A 194 5.06 10.41 -22.74
N TYR A 195 4.32 10.70 -21.68
CA TYR A 195 4.63 11.73 -20.70
C TYR A 195 4.19 11.29 -19.31
N PHE A 196 4.61 12.06 -18.30
CA PHE A 196 4.01 12.00 -16.98
C PHE A 196 3.31 13.30 -16.59
N LYS A 197 2.11 13.18 -16.01
CA LYS A 197 1.50 14.22 -15.18
C LYS A 197 1.98 14.03 -13.74
N VAL A 198 2.51 15.09 -13.14
CA VAL A 198 3.12 15.03 -11.81
C VAL A 198 2.19 15.58 -10.74
N TYR A 199 2.02 14.81 -9.66
CA TYR A 199 1.29 15.17 -8.44
C TYR A 199 2.28 15.37 -7.29
N LEU A 200 2.06 16.37 -6.45
CA LEU A 200 3.00 16.81 -5.42
C LEU A 200 2.31 17.15 -4.09
N GLY A 201 2.97 16.81 -2.97
CA GLY A 201 2.59 17.31 -1.65
C GLY A 201 1.31 16.71 -1.07
N GLY A 202 0.87 15.55 -1.56
CA GLY A 202 -0.22 14.80 -0.95
C GLY A 202 0.20 14.06 0.33
N GLY A 203 -0.78 13.53 1.05
CA GLY A 203 -0.49 12.58 2.11
C GLY A 203 -1.66 12.33 3.05
N LEU A 204 -1.93 11.06 3.32
CA LEU A 204 -2.93 10.61 4.29
C LEU A 204 -2.41 10.59 5.75
N GLY A 205 -3.33 10.48 6.70
CA GLY A 205 -3.08 10.49 8.14
C GLY A 205 -4.02 11.45 8.86
N ARG A 206 -3.66 11.93 10.06
CA ARG A 206 -4.57 12.75 10.89
C ARG A 206 -5.01 14.07 10.23
N ASN A 207 -4.13 14.68 9.45
CA ASN A 207 -4.43 15.85 8.61
C ASN A 207 -4.17 15.43 7.15
N PRO A 208 -5.16 14.80 6.48
CA PRO A 208 -5.01 14.33 5.12
C PRO A 208 -5.02 15.52 4.13
N LYS A 209 -4.18 15.44 3.09
CA LYS A 209 -4.14 16.43 2.01
C LYS A 209 -4.09 15.72 0.66
N LEU A 210 -4.87 16.22 -0.29
CA LEU A 210 -4.71 15.88 -1.70
C LEU A 210 -3.45 16.54 -2.25
N ALA A 211 -2.81 15.88 -3.21
CA ALA A 211 -1.68 16.42 -3.93
C ALA A 211 -2.14 17.52 -4.90
N VAL A 212 -1.26 18.48 -5.19
CA VAL A 212 -1.44 19.46 -6.27
C VAL A 212 -0.74 18.96 -7.53
N MET A 213 -1.25 19.35 -8.70
CA MET A 213 -0.64 18.99 -9.98
C MET A 213 0.35 20.04 -10.46
N LEU A 214 1.44 19.61 -11.10
CA LEU A 214 2.17 20.49 -12.02
C LEU A 214 1.33 20.74 -13.27
N ASP A 215 1.40 21.95 -13.82
CA ASP A 215 0.60 22.33 -14.98
C ASP A 215 1.10 21.61 -16.25
N GLU A 216 2.41 21.53 -16.40
CA GLU A 216 3.10 20.86 -17.50
C GLU A 216 3.06 19.33 -17.42
N LEU A 217 3.19 18.70 -18.60
CA LEU A 217 3.57 17.31 -18.75
C LEU A 217 5.10 17.23 -18.80
N ILE A 218 5.67 16.19 -18.20
CA ILE A 218 7.12 15.99 -18.17
C ILE A 218 7.53 14.84 -19.09
N GLU A 219 8.71 14.96 -19.70
CA GLU A 219 9.29 13.90 -20.51
C GLU A 219 9.63 12.68 -19.63
N THR A 220 9.47 11.48 -20.17
CA THR A 220 9.72 10.23 -19.44
C THR A 220 11.19 10.08 -19.02
N ASN A 221 12.13 10.63 -19.80
CA ASN A 221 13.56 10.58 -19.49
C ASN A 221 13.95 11.46 -18.29
N ASP A 222 13.09 12.39 -17.87
CA ASP A 222 13.42 13.39 -16.84
C ASP A 222 13.09 12.93 -15.41
N ILE A 223 12.50 11.75 -15.21
CA ILE A 223 11.88 11.36 -13.94
C ILE A 223 12.83 11.49 -12.74
N LEU A 224 14.10 11.08 -12.89
CA LEU A 224 15.08 11.18 -11.80
C LEU A 224 15.40 12.63 -11.42
N TYR A 225 15.38 13.57 -12.36
CA TYR A 225 15.53 15.00 -12.05
C TYR A 225 14.37 15.51 -11.17
N TYR A 226 13.13 15.07 -11.45
CA TYR A 226 11.97 15.42 -10.63
C TYR A 226 12.02 14.75 -9.26
N VAL A 227 12.42 13.49 -9.20
CA VAL A 227 12.59 12.75 -7.94
C VAL A 227 13.66 13.40 -7.05
N ASP A 228 14.85 13.68 -7.58
CA ASP A 228 15.91 14.32 -6.79
C ASP A 228 15.57 15.78 -6.46
N GLY A 229 14.86 16.49 -7.35
CA GLY A 229 14.29 17.81 -7.04
C GLY A 229 13.37 17.77 -5.81
N MET A 230 12.54 16.72 -5.67
CA MET A 230 11.69 16.52 -4.49
C MET A 230 12.53 16.20 -3.25
N ILE A 231 13.56 15.36 -3.38
CA ILE A 231 14.48 15.06 -2.27
C ILE A 231 15.19 16.33 -1.81
N SER A 232 15.72 17.12 -2.74
CA SER A 232 16.44 18.37 -2.51
C SER A 232 15.54 19.39 -1.80
N MET A 233 14.34 19.64 -2.35
CA MET A 233 13.34 20.49 -1.71
C MET A 233 12.97 19.99 -0.31
N PHE A 234 12.73 18.68 -0.15
CA PHE A 234 12.33 18.14 1.14
C PHE A 234 13.43 18.25 2.19
N LYS A 235 14.69 18.09 1.79
CA LYS A 235 15.85 18.30 2.66
C LYS A 235 15.99 19.76 3.09
N ALA A 236 15.76 20.70 2.17
CA ALA A 236 15.91 22.14 2.41
C ALA A 236 14.77 22.75 3.23
N GLU A 237 13.52 22.39 2.91
CA GLU A 237 12.32 23.08 3.38
C GLU A 237 11.55 22.33 4.47
N GLY A 238 11.95 21.10 4.77
CA GLY A 238 11.29 20.25 5.74
C GLY A 238 11.58 20.60 7.19
N ASP A 239 10.64 20.25 8.07
CA ASP A 239 10.75 20.48 9.51
C ASP A 239 11.41 19.27 10.21
N TYR A 240 12.62 19.46 10.75
CA TYR A 240 13.37 18.42 11.47
C TYR A 240 13.07 18.38 12.96
N GLU A 241 12.40 19.40 13.51
CA GLU A 241 12.11 19.52 14.93
C GLU A 241 10.73 18.91 15.24
N ASN A 242 9.69 19.36 14.53
CA ASN A 242 8.32 18.92 14.75
C ASN A 242 7.93 17.77 13.82
N LYS A 243 8.15 16.53 14.29
CA LYS A 243 7.81 15.29 13.57
C LYS A 243 6.33 15.21 13.11
N ASN A 244 5.40 15.92 13.76
CA ASN A 244 3.98 15.94 13.37
C ASN A 244 3.70 16.88 12.19
N LYS A 245 4.62 17.80 11.87
CA LYS A 245 4.57 18.74 10.74
C LYS A 245 5.69 18.51 9.70
N ALA A 246 6.40 17.37 9.79
CA ALA A 246 7.59 17.07 9.00
C ALA A 246 7.36 16.40 7.62
N ARG A 247 6.12 16.28 7.13
CA ARG A 247 5.81 15.69 5.82
C ARG A 247 5.71 16.76 4.73
N VAL A 248 5.94 16.39 3.47
CA VAL A 248 5.91 17.31 2.31
C VAL A 248 4.60 18.11 2.24
N ARG A 249 3.45 17.48 2.55
CA ARG A 249 2.16 18.17 2.61
C ARG A 249 2.11 19.42 3.51
N TYR A 250 2.94 19.48 4.56
CA TYR A 250 2.99 20.64 5.45
C TYR A 250 3.89 21.75 4.89
N ILE A 251 4.83 21.43 4.00
CA ILE A 251 5.55 22.42 3.20
C ILE A 251 4.56 23.10 2.26
N LEU A 252 3.74 22.30 1.56
CA LEU A 252 2.64 22.79 0.74
C LEU A 252 1.64 23.64 1.55
N GLU A 253 1.22 23.17 2.72
CA GLU A 253 0.31 23.93 3.60
C GLU A 253 0.91 25.28 4.04
N ARG A 254 2.21 25.30 4.36
CA ARG A 254 2.92 26.51 4.81
C ARG A 254 3.15 27.52 3.68
N MET A 255 3.57 27.06 2.49
CA MET A 255 3.89 27.93 1.36
C MET A 255 2.66 28.36 0.57
N GLY A 256 1.59 27.56 0.58
CA GLY A 256 0.51 27.68 -0.39
C GLY A 256 0.90 27.09 -1.75
N LYS A 257 -0.11 26.82 -2.59
CA LYS A 257 0.07 26.10 -3.86
C LYS A 257 1.08 26.77 -4.78
N GLU A 258 0.94 28.07 -5.03
CA GLU A 258 1.75 28.78 -6.03
C GLU A 258 3.24 28.80 -5.68
N GLU A 259 3.59 29.23 -4.46
CA GLU A 259 4.99 29.26 -4.02
C GLU A 259 5.58 27.86 -3.84
N PHE A 260 4.79 26.87 -3.43
CA PHE A 260 5.23 25.47 -3.36
C PHE A 260 5.64 24.94 -4.75
N LEU A 261 4.81 25.15 -5.78
CA LEU A 261 5.13 24.70 -7.14
C LEU A 261 6.37 25.42 -7.69
N LYS A 262 6.51 26.72 -7.42
CA LYS A 262 7.69 27.51 -7.80
C LYS A 262 8.96 27.01 -7.10
N CYS A 263 8.88 26.73 -5.80
CA CYS A 263 9.98 26.16 -5.02
C CYS A 263 10.42 24.80 -5.59
N TYR A 264 9.46 23.92 -5.87
CA TYR A 264 9.76 22.62 -6.47
C TYR A 264 10.44 22.76 -7.85
N LYS A 265 9.89 23.58 -8.74
CA LYS A 265 10.48 23.83 -10.07
C LYS A 265 11.91 24.39 -9.98
N LYS A 266 12.19 25.24 -8.98
CA LYS A 266 13.53 25.76 -8.73
C LYS A 266 14.51 24.61 -8.43
N HIS A 267 14.17 23.74 -7.47
CA HIS A 267 15.03 22.61 -7.12
C HIS A 267 15.20 21.64 -8.29
N VAL A 268 14.13 21.32 -9.05
CA VAL A 268 14.26 20.51 -10.27
C VAL A 268 15.21 21.14 -11.29
N SER A 269 15.14 22.46 -11.48
CA SER A 269 16.04 23.18 -12.40
C SER A 269 17.50 23.13 -11.94
N GLU A 270 17.75 23.26 -10.63
CA GLU A 270 19.09 23.13 -10.04
C GLU A 270 19.67 21.73 -10.27
N VAL A 271 18.86 20.69 -10.08
CA VAL A 271 19.30 19.30 -10.33
C VAL A 271 19.55 19.08 -11.83
N LYS A 272 18.65 19.56 -12.70
CA LYS A 272 18.83 19.48 -14.16
C LYS A 272 20.12 20.15 -14.64
N ALA A 273 20.51 21.26 -14.02
CA ALA A 273 21.76 21.94 -14.35
C ALA A 273 23.01 21.08 -14.07
N ASN A 274 22.94 20.14 -13.12
CA ASN A 274 24.04 19.20 -12.84
C ASN A 274 24.13 18.05 -13.85
N GLY A 275 23.01 17.71 -14.51
CA GLY A 275 22.93 16.62 -15.49
C GLY A 275 23.12 15.22 -14.89
N GLY A 276 23.20 14.20 -15.75
CA GLY A 276 23.59 12.83 -15.38
C GLY A 276 22.45 11.91 -14.94
N PHE A 277 21.20 12.35 -15.05
CA PHE A 277 20.02 11.57 -14.64
C PHE A 277 19.05 11.23 -15.79
N ASP A 278 19.45 11.48 -17.04
CA ASP A 278 18.68 11.10 -18.21
C ASP A 278 18.51 9.58 -18.27
N LEU A 279 17.26 9.13 -18.20
CA LEU A 279 16.92 7.72 -18.35
C LEU A 279 16.62 7.40 -19.80
N LYS A 280 17.16 6.28 -20.29
CA LYS A 280 16.70 5.61 -21.51
C LYS A 280 16.33 4.20 -21.13
N LEU A 281 15.02 3.94 -21.11
CA LEU A 281 14.46 2.68 -20.64
C LEU A 281 13.64 2.06 -21.76
N GLU A 282 13.72 0.74 -21.86
CA GLU A 282 12.96 -0.03 -22.82
C GLU A 282 11.81 -0.76 -22.10
N ALA A 283 10.66 -0.84 -22.77
CA ALA A 283 9.53 -1.60 -22.26
C ALA A 283 9.86 -3.10 -22.28
N LYS A 284 9.31 -3.84 -21.31
CA LYS A 284 9.42 -5.30 -21.32
C LYS A 284 8.65 -5.86 -22.51
N VAL A 285 9.29 -6.77 -23.24
CA VAL A 285 8.63 -7.55 -24.30
C VAL A 285 8.04 -8.82 -23.69
N TYR A 286 6.79 -9.11 -24.02
CA TYR A 286 6.09 -10.32 -23.60
C TYR A 286 5.98 -11.25 -24.81
N ASN A 287 6.59 -12.43 -24.74
CA ASN A 287 6.70 -13.38 -25.86
C ASN A 287 5.91 -14.67 -25.65
N LYS A 288 5.27 -14.83 -24.48
CA LYS A 288 4.54 -16.05 -24.14
C LYS A 288 3.30 -16.22 -25.01
N GLU A 289 3.08 -17.43 -25.51
CA GLU A 289 1.89 -17.77 -26.30
C GLU A 289 0.64 -17.82 -25.40
N GLY A 290 -0.41 -17.12 -25.81
CA GLY A 290 -1.68 -17.09 -25.10
C GLY A 290 -2.66 -18.17 -25.55
N ILE A 291 -3.61 -18.50 -24.67
CA ILE A 291 -4.74 -19.39 -24.98
C ILE A 291 -6.01 -18.64 -24.63
N ILE A 292 -6.86 -18.37 -25.63
CA ILE A 292 -8.13 -17.67 -25.41
C ILE A 292 -9.14 -18.60 -24.74
N ILE A 293 -9.76 -18.10 -23.67
CA ILE A 293 -10.83 -18.77 -22.90
C ILE A 293 -12.09 -17.90 -22.81
N ASN A 294 -13.22 -18.55 -22.56
CA ASN A 294 -14.54 -17.92 -22.42
C ASN A 294 -14.96 -17.67 -20.96
N THR A 295 -14.18 -18.14 -19.99
CA THR A 295 -14.45 -17.96 -18.56
C THR A 295 -14.53 -16.49 -18.19
N LYS A 296 -15.58 -16.14 -17.45
CA LYS A 296 -15.79 -14.81 -16.87
C LYS A 296 -15.78 -14.94 -15.37
N HIS A 297 -14.91 -14.20 -14.71
CA HIS A 297 -14.80 -14.20 -13.25
C HIS A 297 -14.35 -12.81 -12.78
N PRO A 298 -14.88 -12.28 -11.65
CA PRO A 298 -14.48 -10.96 -11.15
C PRO A 298 -12.99 -10.81 -10.86
N ARG A 299 -12.32 -11.93 -10.54
CA ARG A 299 -10.86 -11.99 -10.30
C ARG A 299 -10.01 -12.27 -11.55
N LEU A 300 -10.62 -12.45 -12.72
CA LEU A 300 -9.93 -12.79 -13.97
C LEU A 300 -9.91 -11.59 -14.92
N TYR A 301 -8.71 -11.17 -15.30
CA TYR A 301 -8.50 -9.98 -16.12
C TYR A 301 -7.77 -10.36 -17.40
N ARG A 302 -8.31 -9.94 -18.54
CA ARG A 302 -7.64 -10.10 -19.84
C ARG A 302 -6.53 -9.07 -19.95
N GLN A 303 -5.34 -9.53 -20.35
CA GLN A 303 -4.21 -8.64 -20.62
C GLN A 303 -4.33 -8.05 -22.04
N LYS A 304 -3.52 -7.03 -22.33
CA LYS A 304 -3.39 -6.50 -23.71
C LYS A 304 -2.68 -7.47 -24.65
N GLN A 305 -1.90 -8.41 -24.10
CA GLN A 305 -1.33 -9.54 -24.85
C GLN A 305 -2.42 -10.58 -25.11
N GLU A 306 -2.57 -10.99 -26.38
CA GLU A 306 -3.65 -11.87 -26.80
C GLU A 306 -3.58 -13.25 -26.11
N GLY A 307 -4.69 -13.70 -25.54
CA GLY A 307 -4.78 -14.99 -24.86
C GLY A 307 -4.04 -15.07 -23.51
N LEU A 308 -3.52 -13.96 -23.00
CA LEU A 308 -2.92 -13.87 -21.66
C LEU A 308 -3.85 -13.18 -20.66
N TYR A 309 -3.73 -13.59 -19.41
CA TYR A 309 -4.64 -13.26 -18.33
C TYR A 309 -3.88 -13.00 -17.03
N SER A 310 -4.49 -12.17 -16.18
CA SER A 310 -4.06 -11.92 -14.81
C SER A 310 -5.14 -12.40 -13.84
N VAL A 311 -4.72 -13.06 -12.77
CA VAL A 311 -5.60 -13.52 -11.69
C VAL A 311 -5.33 -12.71 -10.43
N TYR A 312 -6.37 -12.12 -9.85
CA TYR A 312 -6.29 -11.41 -8.58
C TYR A 312 -6.62 -12.36 -7.40
N LEU A 313 -5.87 -12.22 -6.32
CA LEU A 313 -6.17 -12.82 -5.02
C LEU A 313 -6.07 -11.73 -3.95
N HIS A 314 -7.07 -11.64 -3.08
CA HIS A 314 -7.05 -10.79 -1.90
C HIS A 314 -7.22 -11.63 -0.65
N PRO A 315 -6.14 -11.96 0.07
CA PRO A 315 -6.25 -12.58 1.37
C PRO A 315 -7.00 -11.64 2.32
N ILE A 316 -7.90 -12.18 3.15
CA ILE A 316 -8.72 -11.35 4.05
C ILE A 316 -7.81 -10.51 4.96
N GLY A 317 -7.96 -9.18 4.89
CA GLY A 317 -7.12 -8.25 5.66
C GLY A 317 -5.63 -8.34 5.33
N GLY A 318 -5.31 -8.78 4.10
CA GLY A 318 -3.94 -8.97 3.62
C GLY A 318 -3.19 -10.16 4.24
N GLN A 319 -3.86 -11.04 5.00
CA GLN A 319 -3.22 -12.16 5.69
C GLN A 319 -3.22 -13.43 4.82
N LEU A 320 -2.07 -13.76 4.23
CA LEU A 320 -1.90 -15.00 3.48
C LEU A 320 -1.26 -16.06 4.38
N THR A 321 -1.92 -17.22 4.51
CA THR A 321 -1.40 -18.31 5.35
C THR A 321 -0.31 -19.10 4.63
N LEU A 322 0.56 -19.75 5.39
CA LEU A 322 1.63 -20.59 4.85
C LEU A 322 1.12 -21.70 3.91
N PRO A 323 0.09 -22.51 4.27
CA PRO A 323 -0.41 -23.56 3.39
C PRO A 323 -1.03 -23.03 2.09
N GLN A 324 -1.66 -21.85 2.11
CA GLN A 324 -2.18 -21.23 0.89
C GLN A 324 -1.03 -20.80 -0.02
N LEU A 325 0.03 -20.20 0.53
CA LEU A 325 1.18 -19.81 -0.25
C LEU A 325 1.85 -21.02 -0.91
N ASP A 326 2.03 -22.13 -0.19
CA ASP A 326 2.62 -23.35 -0.75
C ASP A 326 1.87 -23.83 -1.99
N LEU A 327 0.55 -23.98 -1.87
CA LEU A 327 -0.30 -24.39 -2.99
C LEU A 327 -0.17 -23.46 -4.19
N ILE A 328 -0.15 -22.14 -3.94
CA ILE A 328 -0.03 -21.13 -5.00
C ILE A 328 1.34 -21.24 -5.68
N LEU A 329 2.43 -21.35 -4.92
CA LEU A 329 3.78 -21.41 -5.50
C LEU A 329 3.97 -22.67 -6.33
N ASP A 330 3.48 -23.82 -5.85
CA ASP A 330 3.57 -25.09 -6.57
C ASP A 330 2.77 -25.06 -7.89
N GLU A 331 1.62 -24.38 -7.93
CA GLU A 331 0.86 -24.17 -9.17
C GLU A 331 1.61 -23.25 -10.14
N LEU A 332 2.18 -22.15 -9.64
CA LEU A 332 2.89 -21.17 -10.46
C LEU A 332 4.21 -21.70 -11.04
N GLU A 333 4.86 -22.69 -10.42
CA GLU A 333 6.05 -23.33 -10.98
C GLU A 333 5.79 -24.01 -12.33
N ASN A 334 4.55 -24.41 -12.59
CA ASN A 334 4.14 -24.99 -13.85
C ASN A 334 3.74 -23.94 -14.89
N CYS A 335 3.78 -22.66 -14.54
CA CYS A 335 3.40 -21.54 -15.40
C CYS A 335 4.66 -20.79 -15.88
N GLU A 336 5.00 -20.94 -17.16
CA GLU A 336 6.15 -20.27 -17.76
C GLU A 336 6.03 -18.74 -17.63
N ASP A 337 7.11 -18.05 -17.27
CA ASP A 337 7.17 -16.58 -17.14
C ASP A 337 6.06 -15.95 -16.27
N ALA A 338 5.46 -16.70 -15.33
CA ALA A 338 4.48 -16.14 -14.40
C ALA A 338 5.11 -15.05 -13.52
N GLU A 339 4.38 -13.96 -13.33
CA GLU A 339 4.85 -12.83 -12.51
C GLU A 339 3.94 -12.63 -11.31
N ILE A 340 4.53 -12.25 -10.16
CA ILE A 340 3.80 -11.93 -8.95
C ILE A 340 3.89 -10.41 -8.72
N ARG A 341 2.74 -9.75 -8.53
CA ARG A 341 2.63 -8.30 -8.29
C ARG A 341 1.75 -8.01 -7.08
N LEU A 342 2.36 -7.54 -6.00
CA LEU A 342 1.64 -7.04 -4.82
C LEU A 342 0.89 -5.75 -5.18
N SER A 343 -0.29 -5.54 -4.60
CA SER A 343 -1.11 -4.36 -4.86
C SER A 343 -1.13 -3.39 -3.66
N MET A 344 -1.60 -2.17 -3.92
CA MET A 344 -1.90 -1.17 -2.86
C MET A 344 -3.16 -1.50 -2.06
N THR A 345 -3.84 -2.59 -2.42
CA THR A 345 -5.10 -3.06 -1.83
C THR A 345 -4.91 -4.29 -0.96
N GLU A 346 -3.69 -4.55 -0.46
CA GLU A 346 -3.36 -5.74 0.36
C GLU A 346 -3.56 -7.08 -0.39
N GLY A 347 -3.72 -7.03 -1.72
CA GLY A 347 -3.85 -8.21 -2.58
C GLY A 347 -2.60 -8.48 -3.40
N VAL A 348 -2.69 -9.51 -4.22
CA VAL A 348 -1.65 -9.96 -5.13
C VAL A 348 -2.25 -10.31 -6.49
N TRP A 349 -1.51 -10.00 -7.54
CA TRP A 349 -1.82 -10.33 -8.91
C TRP A 349 -0.80 -11.34 -9.44
N PHE A 350 -1.32 -12.37 -10.10
CA PHE A 350 -0.54 -13.32 -10.86
C PHE A 350 -0.75 -13.01 -12.33
N ARG A 351 0.31 -12.63 -13.05
CA ARG A 351 0.26 -12.15 -14.44
C ARG A 351 0.96 -13.11 -15.38
N ASN A 352 0.84 -12.79 -16.67
CA ASN A 352 1.42 -13.52 -17.78
C ASN A 352 1.00 -15.01 -17.81
N LEU A 353 -0.25 -15.30 -17.43
CA LEU A 353 -0.83 -16.64 -17.47
C LEU A 353 -1.55 -16.83 -18.80
N ASN A 354 -1.37 -17.95 -19.50
CA ASN A 354 -2.29 -18.32 -20.58
C ASN A 354 -3.66 -18.68 -19.99
N GLY A 355 -4.69 -18.80 -20.83
CA GLY A 355 -6.05 -19.06 -20.34
C GLY A 355 -6.19 -20.33 -19.48
N LYS A 356 -5.47 -21.42 -19.78
CA LYS A 356 -5.57 -22.66 -19.00
C LYS A 356 -4.94 -22.53 -17.61
N GLU A 357 -3.77 -21.92 -17.54
CA GLU A 357 -3.09 -21.61 -16.28
C GLU A 357 -3.94 -20.68 -15.41
N ALA A 358 -4.55 -19.66 -16.02
CA ALA A 358 -5.45 -18.75 -15.32
C ALA A 358 -6.69 -19.46 -14.75
N GLU A 359 -7.32 -20.38 -15.49
CA GLU A 359 -8.43 -21.19 -14.98
C GLU A 359 -8.00 -22.14 -13.85
N GLY A 360 -6.81 -22.75 -13.98
CA GLY A 360 -6.21 -23.59 -12.94
C GLY A 360 -6.02 -22.82 -11.63
N LEU A 361 -5.35 -21.66 -11.71
CA LEU A 361 -5.07 -20.83 -10.57
C LEU A 361 -6.33 -20.22 -9.94
N LEU A 362 -7.33 -19.82 -10.74
CA LEU A 362 -8.63 -19.36 -10.23
C LEU A 362 -9.33 -20.43 -9.41
N LYS A 363 -9.36 -21.67 -9.92
CA LYS A 363 -9.97 -22.81 -9.26
C LYS A 363 -9.24 -23.17 -7.98
N LEU A 364 -7.91 -23.19 -8.02
CA LEU A 364 -7.08 -23.45 -6.84
C LEU A 364 -7.32 -22.41 -5.75
N THR A 365 -7.34 -21.13 -6.11
CA THR A 365 -7.47 -20.02 -5.17
C THR A 365 -8.89 -19.73 -4.71
N HIS A 366 -9.88 -20.50 -5.15
CA HIS A 366 -11.27 -20.33 -4.74
C HIS A 366 -11.42 -20.48 -3.22
N GLY A 367 -12.02 -19.47 -2.57
CA GLY A 367 -12.20 -19.44 -1.12
C GLY A 367 -10.93 -19.22 -0.30
N MET A 368 -9.75 -18.99 -0.92
CA MET A 368 -8.53 -18.62 -0.20
C MET A 368 -8.51 -17.15 0.25
N GLY A 369 -9.43 -16.33 -0.26
CA GLY A 369 -9.51 -14.90 0.01
C GLY A 369 -10.91 -14.35 -0.29
N GLY A 370 -11.01 -13.04 -0.48
CA GLY A 370 -12.28 -12.37 -0.73
C GLY A 370 -12.80 -12.52 -2.16
N GLU A 371 -14.05 -12.95 -2.29
CA GLU A 371 -14.74 -13.12 -3.58
C GLU A 371 -15.74 -11.98 -3.86
N THR A 372 -16.10 -11.20 -2.84
CA THR A 372 -16.92 -9.97 -2.94
C THR A 372 -16.09 -8.71 -2.66
N ASN A 373 -16.58 -7.53 -3.03
CA ASN A 373 -15.94 -6.26 -2.66
C ASN A 373 -15.82 -6.10 -1.14
N LEU A 374 -16.83 -6.52 -0.38
CA LEU A 374 -16.78 -6.43 1.08
C LEU A 374 -15.68 -7.33 1.67
N GLU A 375 -15.51 -8.55 1.16
CA GLU A 375 -14.42 -9.43 1.61
C GLU A 375 -13.04 -8.97 1.13
N GLN A 376 -12.98 -8.19 0.04
CA GLN A 376 -11.77 -7.53 -0.46
C GLN A 376 -11.46 -6.20 0.23
N SER A 377 -12.03 -5.97 1.41
CA SER A 377 -11.81 -4.78 2.24
C SER A 377 -10.40 -4.73 2.81
N ILE A 378 -9.91 -3.51 3.01
CA ILE A 378 -8.55 -3.22 3.43
C ILE A 378 -8.53 -2.92 4.92
N ALA A 379 -7.63 -3.55 5.66
CA ALA A 379 -7.51 -3.34 7.10
C ALA A 379 -6.04 -3.30 7.52
N CYS A 380 -5.63 -2.19 8.14
CA CYS A 380 -4.29 -2.20 8.75
C CYS A 380 -4.20 -3.26 9.87
N ILE A 381 -2.98 -3.66 10.27
CA ILE A 381 -2.81 -4.70 11.29
C ILE A 381 -3.52 -4.41 12.62
N GLY A 382 -3.64 -3.13 13.02
CA GLY A 382 -4.40 -2.73 14.22
C GLY A 382 -3.86 -3.32 15.53
N THR A 383 -4.61 -3.18 16.63
CA THR A 383 -4.35 -3.93 17.88
C THR A 383 -4.81 -5.39 17.72
N PRO A 384 -4.25 -6.37 18.46
CA PRO A 384 -3.24 -6.23 19.51
C PRO A 384 -1.83 -5.98 18.99
N THR A 385 -1.51 -6.23 17.72
CA THR A 385 -0.13 -6.22 17.21
C THR A 385 0.52 -4.83 17.14
N CYS A 386 -0.21 -3.83 16.64
CA CYS A 386 0.34 -2.50 16.38
C CYS A 386 0.63 -1.73 17.67
N GLN A 387 1.89 -1.33 17.84
CA GLN A 387 2.33 -0.56 19.00
C GLN A 387 1.62 0.80 19.14
N ILE A 388 1.26 1.45 18.02
CA ILE A 388 0.60 2.77 18.02
C ILE A 388 -0.89 2.70 17.67
N GLY A 389 -1.42 1.50 17.38
CA GLY A 389 -2.83 1.30 17.07
C GLY A 389 -3.71 1.64 18.28
N LEU A 390 -4.94 2.08 18.05
CA LEU A 390 -5.91 2.33 19.11
C LEU A 390 -6.96 1.23 19.18
N CYS A 391 -7.39 0.72 18.01
CA CYS A 391 -8.45 -0.26 17.88
C CYS A 391 -8.03 -1.46 17.02
N ASN A 392 -8.78 -2.57 17.16
CA ASN A 392 -8.54 -3.82 16.44
C ASN A 392 -9.18 -3.78 15.04
N SER A 393 -8.42 -3.39 14.03
CA SER A 393 -8.91 -3.27 12.64
C SER A 393 -9.21 -4.62 11.98
N GLN A 394 -8.31 -5.60 12.16
CA GLN A 394 -8.47 -6.94 11.60
C GLN A 394 -9.69 -7.64 12.21
N GLY A 395 -9.89 -7.49 13.52
CA GLY A 395 -11.08 -8.00 14.21
C GLY A 395 -12.39 -7.36 13.74
N VAL A 396 -12.40 -6.07 13.42
CA VAL A 396 -13.59 -5.41 12.85
C VAL A 396 -13.86 -5.91 11.44
N LEU A 397 -12.84 -6.09 10.60
CA LEU A 397 -13.02 -6.67 9.27
C LEU A 397 -13.64 -8.08 9.36
N ASN A 398 -13.08 -8.94 10.21
CA ASN A 398 -13.58 -10.31 10.37
C ASN A 398 -15.01 -10.32 10.91
N SER A 399 -15.34 -9.47 11.88
CA SER A 399 -16.71 -9.40 12.41
C SER A 399 -17.74 -8.91 11.38
N ILE A 400 -17.34 -8.04 10.45
CA ILE A 400 -18.20 -7.64 9.32
C ILE A 400 -18.46 -8.85 8.42
N ILE A 401 -17.41 -9.56 8.00
CA ILE A 401 -17.52 -10.71 7.09
C ILE A 401 -18.34 -11.84 7.73
N GLU A 402 -18.05 -12.19 8.98
CA GLU A 402 -18.80 -13.20 9.76
C GLU A 402 -20.28 -12.84 9.88
N TYR A 403 -20.58 -11.58 10.19
CA TYR A 403 -21.97 -11.13 10.31
C TYR A 403 -22.74 -11.27 8.99
N PHE A 404 -22.14 -10.93 7.85
CA PHE A 404 -22.78 -11.10 6.55
C PHE A 404 -22.97 -12.59 6.18
N LYS A 405 -22.00 -13.45 6.52
CA LYS A 405 -22.11 -14.90 6.37
C LYS A 405 -23.24 -15.48 7.22
N ASP A 406 -23.34 -15.10 8.49
CA ASP A 406 -24.41 -15.53 9.40
C ASP A 406 -25.81 -15.12 8.92
N LYS A 407 -25.91 -13.99 8.22
CA LYS A 407 -27.15 -13.53 7.59
C LYS A 407 -27.43 -14.16 6.23
N ASN A 408 -26.54 -15.02 5.71
CA ASN A 408 -26.60 -15.59 4.38
C ASN A 408 -26.74 -14.51 3.27
N PHE A 409 -26.06 -13.38 3.45
CA PHE A 409 -26.08 -12.28 2.48
C PHE A 409 -24.91 -12.40 1.52
N ASN A 410 -25.19 -12.84 0.29
CA ASN A 410 -24.17 -13.18 -0.72
C ASN A 410 -24.11 -12.17 -1.89
N GLU A 411 -24.88 -11.08 -1.84
CA GLU A 411 -24.91 -10.08 -2.90
C GLU A 411 -23.77 -9.06 -2.74
N ASP A 412 -23.06 -8.80 -3.83
CA ASP A 412 -21.92 -7.87 -3.84
C ASP A 412 -22.37 -6.42 -4.09
N ILE A 413 -23.08 -5.85 -3.11
CA ILE A 413 -23.72 -4.52 -3.21
C ILE A 413 -22.90 -3.41 -2.55
N LEU A 414 -22.17 -3.74 -1.48
CA LEU A 414 -21.33 -2.76 -0.77
C LEU A 414 -19.96 -2.65 -1.42
N PRO A 415 -19.35 -1.46 -1.44
CA PRO A 415 -17.97 -1.31 -1.84
C PRO A 415 -17.02 -1.91 -0.80
N LYS A 416 -15.74 -2.00 -1.16
CA LYS A 416 -14.66 -2.25 -0.21
C LYS A 416 -14.71 -1.24 0.93
N VAL A 417 -14.51 -1.74 2.13
CA VAL A 417 -14.37 -0.94 3.35
C VAL A 417 -12.88 -0.76 3.66
N TYR A 418 -12.51 0.42 4.16
CA TYR A 418 -11.13 0.80 4.43
C TYR A 418 -10.94 1.11 5.91
N ILE A 419 -10.27 0.23 6.64
CA ILE A 419 -10.24 0.23 8.10
C ILE A 419 -8.82 0.55 8.61
N SER A 420 -8.72 1.60 9.43
CA SER A 420 -7.49 1.97 10.12
C SER A 420 -7.71 2.01 11.62
N GLY A 421 -6.86 1.35 12.40
CA GLY A 421 -7.03 1.26 13.86
C GLY A 421 -6.65 2.55 14.59
N CYS A 422 -6.15 3.55 13.88
CA CYS A 422 -5.86 4.89 14.37
C CYS A 422 -5.75 5.88 13.20
N GLY A 423 -5.72 7.19 13.50
CA GLY A 423 -5.61 8.25 12.49
C GLY A 423 -4.30 8.30 11.68
N ASN A 424 -3.42 7.30 11.74
CA ASN A 424 -2.26 7.23 10.84
C ASN A 424 -2.61 6.81 9.40
N SER A 425 -3.82 6.28 9.20
CA SER A 425 -4.35 5.88 7.88
C SER A 425 -3.48 4.86 7.14
N CYS A 426 -3.11 3.77 7.83
CA CYS A 426 -2.40 2.67 7.18
C CYS A 426 -3.31 1.89 6.22
N GLY A 427 -4.62 1.82 6.50
CA GLY A 427 -5.63 1.25 5.60
C GLY A 427 -6.29 2.29 4.69
N VAL A 428 -5.70 3.48 4.53
CA VAL A 428 -6.13 4.54 3.57
C VAL A 428 -7.60 4.99 3.64
N HIS A 429 -8.21 4.93 4.83
CA HIS A 429 -9.65 5.15 5.05
C HIS A 429 -10.24 6.46 4.50
N GLN A 430 -9.46 7.53 4.30
CA GLN A 430 -10.02 8.78 3.79
C GLN A 430 -10.29 8.78 2.28
N ILE A 431 -9.69 7.87 1.52
CA ILE A 431 -9.82 7.82 0.06
C ILE A 431 -10.66 6.63 -0.42
N GLY A 432 -11.25 5.89 0.50
CA GLY A 432 -12.19 4.81 0.21
C GLY A 432 -13.64 5.31 0.19
N GLY A 433 -14.50 4.62 -0.56
CA GLY A 433 -15.94 4.90 -0.58
C GLY A 433 -16.58 4.78 0.80
N VAL A 434 -16.14 3.80 1.61
CA VAL A 434 -16.47 3.65 3.03
C VAL A 434 -15.19 3.46 3.84
N GLY A 435 -14.93 4.36 4.78
CA GLY A 435 -13.73 4.37 5.61
C GLY A 435 -14.02 4.41 7.10
N PHE A 436 -13.17 3.76 7.89
CA PHE A 436 -13.24 3.74 9.35
C PHE A 436 -11.89 4.06 9.97
N THR A 437 -11.84 5.01 10.91
CA THR A 437 -10.64 5.29 11.72
C THR A 437 -10.86 5.16 13.21
N GLY A 438 -10.09 4.27 13.84
CA GLY A 438 -10.20 3.92 15.24
C GLY A 438 -9.80 5.05 16.19
N LYS A 439 -10.59 5.22 17.24
CA LYS A 439 -10.31 6.09 18.39
C LYS A 439 -10.92 5.50 19.67
N LYS A 440 -10.41 5.93 20.82
CA LYS A 440 -11.02 5.63 22.12
C LYS A 440 -11.96 6.78 22.49
N LYS A 441 -13.20 6.47 22.85
CA LYS A 441 -14.21 7.45 23.24
C LYS A 441 -14.97 6.98 24.47
N ARG A 442 -15.38 7.91 25.33
CA ARG A 442 -16.25 7.58 26.45
C ARG A 442 -17.71 7.59 25.99
N VAL A 443 -18.40 6.46 26.13
CA VAL A 443 -19.82 6.27 25.81
C VAL A 443 -20.48 5.62 27.01
N ASN A 444 -21.55 6.22 27.54
CA ASN A 444 -22.27 5.73 28.73
C ASN A 444 -21.32 5.37 29.90
N ASP A 445 -20.42 6.30 30.23
CA ASP A 445 -19.40 6.18 31.29
C ASP A 445 -18.34 5.08 31.10
N LYS A 446 -18.31 4.40 29.96
CA LYS A 446 -17.28 3.41 29.61
C LYS A 446 -16.39 3.91 28.48
N VAL A 447 -15.10 3.58 28.51
CA VAL A 447 -14.20 3.85 27.39
C VAL A 447 -14.36 2.73 26.37
N GLU A 448 -14.95 3.05 25.23
CA GLU A 448 -15.23 2.14 24.13
C GLU A 448 -14.20 2.26 23.00
N GLU A 449 -14.08 1.20 22.21
CA GLU A 449 -13.46 1.26 20.88
C GLU A 449 -14.49 1.76 19.87
N CYS A 450 -14.25 2.96 19.34
CA CYS A 450 -15.09 3.55 18.32
C CYS A 450 -14.31 3.75 17.03
N PHE A 451 -15.02 3.81 15.92
CA PHE A 451 -14.47 4.18 14.63
C PHE A 451 -15.23 5.37 14.05
N GLU A 452 -14.50 6.40 13.66
CA GLU A 452 -15.06 7.52 12.89
C GLU A 452 -15.34 7.06 11.46
N LEU A 453 -16.57 7.30 11.01
CA LEU A 453 -17.06 6.94 9.69
C LEU A 453 -16.72 8.04 8.67
N HIS A 454 -16.06 7.64 7.58
CA HIS A 454 -15.79 8.44 6.39
C HIS A 454 -16.56 7.87 5.20
N ILE A 455 -17.19 8.72 4.39
CA ILE A 455 -17.97 8.29 3.22
C ILE A 455 -17.66 9.17 2.01
N GLY A 456 -17.61 8.55 0.82
CA GLY A 456 -17.46 9.26 -0.45
C GLY A 456 -16.04 9.67 -0.79
N GLY A 457 -15.03 9.04 -0.17
CA GLY A 457 -13.65 9.16 -0.63
C GLY A 457 -13.48 8.52 -2.00
N GLU A 458 -12.59 9.07 -2.82
CA GLU A 458 -12.27 8.60 -4.17
C GLU A 458 -10.78 8.81 -4.45
N CYS A 459 -10.14 7.84 -5.09
CA CYS A 459 -8.73 7.90 -5.46
C CYS A 459 -8.55 7.70 -6.96
N LYS A 460 -9.10 8.61 -7.75
CA LYS A 460 -8.90 8.67 -9.20
C LYS A 460 -8.07 9.89 -9.58
N ALA A 461 -7.28 9.76 -10.63
CA ALA A 461 -6.59 10.89 -11.20
C ALA A 461 -7.60 11.99 -11.57
N TYR A 462 -7.23 13.25 -11.33
CA TYR A 462 -8.05 14.45 -11.62
C TYR A 462 -9.36 14.59 -10.81
N ASP A 463 -9.86 13.53 -10.17
CA ASP A 463 -11.14 13.51 -9.44
C ASP A 463 -11.02 12.96 -8.00
N ALA A 464 -9.80 12.97 -7.44
CA ALA A 464 -9.55 12.50 -6.08
C ALA A 464 -10.32 13.34 -5.04
N ARG A 465 -10.95 12.66 -4.08
CA ARG A 465 -11.75 13.26 -3.00
C ARG A 465 -11.46 12.59 -1.67
N LEU A 466 -11.50 13.38 -0.60
CA LEU A 466 -11.45 12.86 0.77
C LEU A 466 -12.88 12.65 1.27
N GLY A 467 -13.13 11.54 1.94
CA GLY A 467 -14.45 11.20 2.47
C GLY A 467 -14.93 12.16 3.57
N LYS A 468 -16.22 12.50 3.53
CA LYS A 468 -16.94 13.28 4.55
C LYS A 468 -17.02 12.49 5.85
N VAL A 469 -16.73 13.15 6.97
CA VAL A 469 -16.84 12.56 8.31
C VAL A 469 -18.28 12.67 8.81
N TYR A 470 -18.86 11.56 9.25
CA TYR A 470 -20.24 11.51 9.76
C TYR A 470 -20.33 11.40 11.29
N GLY A 471 -19.32 10.85 11.94
CA GLY A 471 -19.30 10.65 13.39
C GLY A 471 -18.80 9.26 13.77
N ASP A 472 -19.01 8.87 15.03
CA ASP A 472 -18.36 7.72 15.64
C ASP A 472 -19.33 6.59 15.86
N LEU A 473 -18.94 5.37 15.49
CA LEU A 473 -19.69 4.15 15.74
C LEU A 473 -18.91 3.28 16.72
N ILE A 474 -19.60 2.62 17.65
CA ILE A 474 -18.99 1.55 18.46
C ILE A 474 -18.61 0.39 17.52
N ASN A 475 -17.42 -0.18 17.71
CA ASN A 475 -16.88 -1.23 16.85
C ASN A 475 -17.82 -2.44 16.67
N THR A 476 -18.54 -2.85 17.72
CA THR A 476 -19.49 -3.97 17.69
C THR A 476 -20.75 -3.69 16.89
N GLU A 477 -21.06 -2.43 16.61
CA GLU A 477 -22.26 -2.03 15.86
C GLU A 477 -21.98 -1.83 14.36
N ILE A 478 -20.71 -1.74 13.96
CA ILE A 478 -20.32 -1.57 12.54
C ILE A 478 -20.89 -2.67 11.63
N PRO A 479 -20.83 -3.98 11.98
CA PRO A 479 -21.39 -5.03 11.13
C PRO A 479 -22.90 -4.86 10.89
N LYS A 480 -23.65 -4.49 11.94
CA LYS A 480 -25.10 -4.26 11.85
C LYS A 480 -25.42 -3.04 11.00
N PHE A 481 -24.68 -1.95 11.18
CA PHE A 481 -24.80 -0.74 10.37
C PHE A 481 -24.60 -1.04 8.87
N LEU A 482 -23.51 -1.73 8.51
CA LEU A 482 -23.23 -2.06 7.12
C LEU A 482 -24.29 -3.00 6.53
N TYR A 483 -24.77 -3.96 7.31
CA TYR A 483 -25.84 -4.87 6.86
C TYR A 483 -27.17 -4.14 6.62
N GLU A 484 -27.58 -3.26 7.54
CA GLU A 484 -28.79 -2.44 7.34
C GLU A 484 -28.67 -1.53 6.12
N LEU A 485 -27.48 -0.95 5.90
CA LEU A 485 -27.19 -0.17 4.70
C LEU A 485 -27.29 -1.03 3.42
N ALA A 486 -26.72 -2.24 3.42
CA ALA A 486 -26.80 -3.16 2.29
C ALA A 486 -28.25 -3.53 1.93
N LEU A 487 -29.09 -3.80 2.94
CA LEU A 487 -30.51 -4.11 2.73
C LEU A 487 -31.26 -2.94 2.08
N LEU A 488 -30.97 -1.71 2.49
CA LEU A 488 -31.63 -0.53 1.94
C LEU A 488 -31.17 -0.20 0.52
N ILE A 489 -29.89 -0.39 0.22
CA ILE A 489 -29.37 -0.24 -1.16
C ILE A 489 -30.01 -1.31 -2.06
N LYS A 490 -30.11 -2.56 -1.57
CA LYS A 490 -30.78 -3.65 -2.27
C LYS A 490 -32.25 -3.34 -2.55
N GLU A 491 -32.98 -2.82 -1.57
CA GLU A 491 -34.40 -2.45 -1.71
C GLU A 491 -34.60 -1.36 -2.78
N GLU A 492 -33.72 -0.37 -2.83
CA GLU A 492 -33.77 0.71 -3.84
C GLU A 492 -33.29 0.26 -5.23
N ASN A 493 -32.60 -0.88 -5.34
CA ASN A 493 -32.04 -1.43 -6.57
C ASN A 493 -31.16 -0.41 -7.34
N ILE A 494 -30.26 0.26 -6.60
CA ILE A 494 -29.28 1.20 -7.12
C ILE A 494 -27.88 0.86 -6.59
N THR A 495 -26.84 1.42 -7.20
CA THR A 495 -25.47 1.24 -6.69
C THR A 495 -25.27 1.97 -5.36
N PHE A 496 -24.25 1.55 -4.59
CA PHE A 496 -23.84 2.29 -3.39
C PHE A 496 -23.64 3.78 -3.70
N THR A 497 -22.85 4.12 -4.71
CA THR A 497 -22.56 5.52 -5.08
C THR A 497 -23.82 6.32 -5.37
N GLU A 498 -24.75 5.77 -6.15
CA GLU A 498 -26.05 6.41 -6.42
C GLU A 498 -26.88 6.57 -5.15
N PHE A 499 -26.85 5.60 -4.23
CA PHE A 499 -27.56 5.70 -2.95
C PHE A 499 -27.05 6.87 -2.12
N ILE A 500 -25.72 7.04 -2.02
CA ILE A 500 -25.17 8.11 -1.16
C ILE A 500 -25.48 9.49 -1.75
N ILE A 501 -25.44 9.62 -3.08
CA ILE A 501 -25.69 10.89 -3.79
C ILE A 501 -27.19 11.21 -3.84
N ASN A 502 -28.03 10.25 -4.24
CA ASN A 502 -29.44 10.48 -4.57
C ASN A 502 -30.39 10.20 -3.40
N ARG A 503 -29.91 9.60 -2.30
CA ARG A 503 -30.69 9.25 -1.10
C ARG A 503 -29.99 9.69 0.19
N GLU A 504 -29.25 10.80 0.17
CA GLU A 504 -28.46 11.30 1.31
C GLU A 504 -29.27 11.33 2.62
N THR A 505 -30.52 11.80 2.59
CA THR A 505 -31.37 11.84 3.79
C THR A 505 -31.68 10.46 4.38
N LYS A 506 -31.87 9.44 3.53
CA LYS A 506 -32.04 8.05 4.00
C LYS A 506 -30.74 7.51 4.58
N PHE A 507 -29.61 7.79 3.93
CA PHE A 507 -28.29 7.42 4.43
C PHE A 507 -28.03 8.03 5.81
N GLU A 508 -28.23 9.34 5.96
CA GLU A 508 -28.06 10.06 7.24
C GLU A 508 -28.97 9.53 8.34
N ALA A 509 -30.21 9.17 7.99
CA ALA A 509 -31.15 8.59 8.95
C ALA A 509 -30.68 7.23 9.51
N ILE A 510 -30.04 6.39 8.70
CA ILE A 510 -29.44 5.12 9.17
C ILE A 510 -28.24 5.44 10.04
N VAL A 511 -27.30 6.25 9.55
CA VAL A 511 -26.05 6.56 10.27
C VAL A 511 -26.37 7.09 11.67
N LYS A 512 -27.35 8.00 11.79
CA LYS A 512 -27.78 8.58 13.07
C LYS A 512 -28.20 7.55 14.13
N LYS A 513 -28.69 6.37 13.74
CA LYS A 513 -29.05 5.28 14.67
C LYS A 513 -27.83 4.70 15.40
N TYR A 514 -26.65 4.80 14.78
CA TYR A 514 -25.42 4.15 15.24
C TYR A 514 -24.38 5.13 15.79
N LEU A 515 -24.62 6.44 15.67
CA LEU A 515 -23.70 7.46 16.19
C LEU A 515 -23.70 7.49 17.73
N VAL A 516 -22.50 7.59 18.30
CA VAL A 516 -22.24 7.79 19.74
C VAL A 516 -21.35 8.99 19.99
#